data_AF-A0A944NYE9-F1
#
_entry.id   AF-A0A944NYE9-F1
#
_cell.length_a   1.000
_cell.length_b   1.000
_cell.length_c   1.000
_cell.angle_alpha   90.00
_cell.angle_beta   90.00
_cell.angle_gamma   90.00
#
_symmetry.space_group_name_H-M   'P 1'
#
loop_
_entity.id
_entity.type
_entity.pdbx_description
1 polymer ?
#
loop_
_entity_poly.entity_id
_entity_poly.type
_entity_poly.pdbx_seq_one_letter_code
_entity_poly.pdbx_strand_id
1 'polypeptide(L)' 'MSTTELAWFKSSYSGSQGDDCVEIAVTEQAIHIRDSKDVTRPHFAVGRAQWSRFVGFAARV' A
#
# COMPACT_ATOMS: atom_id res chain seq x y z
N MET A 1 -1.35 22.79 7.12
CA MET A 1 -0.47 21.75 6.55
C MET A 1 -1.23 21.13 5.40
N SER A 2 -0.81 21.38 4.16
CA SER A 2 -1.45 20.77 2.99
C SER A 2 -0.83 19.40 2.78
N THR A 3 -1.35 18.39 3.49
CA THR A 3 -1.06 17.00 3.13
C THR A 3 -1.75 16.74 1.81
N THR A 4 -0.98 16.58 0.74
CA THR A 4 -1.50 16.08 -0.54
C THR A 4 -2.28 14.79 -0.24
N GLU A 5 -3.57 14.79 -0.54
CA GLU A 5 -4.44 13.66 -0.24
C GLU A 5 -4.01 12.45 -1.07
N LEU A 6 -3.65 11.36 -0.40
CA LEU A 6 -3.21 10.13 -1.05
C LEU A 6 -4.43 9.40 -1.62
N ALA A 7 -4.39 9.07 -2.91
CA ALA A 7 -5.42 8.28 -3.57
C ALA A 7 -5.24 6.79 -3.26
N TRP A 8 -6.00 6.28 -2.29
CA TRP A 8 -5.91 4.89 -1.82
C TRP A 8 -6.71 3.91 -2.69
N PHE A 9 -6.08 2.81 -3.05
CA PHE A 9 -6.67 1.67 -3.73
C PHE A 9 -6.65 0.45 -2.81
N LYS A 10 -7.82 -0.15 -2.59
CA LYS A 10 -7.96 -1.36 -1.78
C LYS A 10 -7.71 -2.60 -2.61
N SER A 11 -6.94 -3.55 -2.06
CA SER A 11 -6.71 -4.84 -2.70
C SER A 11 -8.02 -5.60 -2.91
N SER A 12 -8.16 -6.27 -4.06
CA SER A 12 -9.30 -7.15 -4.34
C SER A 12 -9.33 -8.41 -3.46
N TYR A 13 -8.20 -8.75 -2.84
CA TYR A 13 -8.09 -9.84 -1.87
C TYR A 13 -8.52 -9.42 -0.46
N SER A 14 -8.79 -8.13 -0.23
CA SER A 14 -9.30 -7.63 1.04
C SER A 14 -10.80 -7.85 1.15
N GLY A 15 -11.17 -9.09 1.53
CA GLY A 15 -12.55 -9.52 1.73
C GLY A 15 -13.13 -9.21 3.13
N SER A 16 -14.43 -9.44 3.28
CA SER A 16 -15.17 -9.26 4.54
C SER A 16 -15.04 -10.43 5.53
N GLN A 17 -14.50 -11.58 5.10
CA GLN A 17 -14.41 -12.81 5.89
C GLN A 17 -13.08 -12.99 6.66
N GLY A 18 -12.24 -11.96 6.71
CA GLY A 18 -11.02 -11.97 7.52
C GLY A 18 -9.71 -11.90 6.73
N ASP A 19 -9.77 -11.95 5.40
CA ASP A 19 -8.59 -11.98 4.52
C ASP A 19 -7.76 -10.67 4.54
N ASP A 20 -6.58 -10.75 3.94
CA ASP A 20 -5.52 -9.74 3.94
C ASP A 20 -6.04 -8.33 3.58
N CYS A 21 -5.95 -7.40 4.53
CA CYS A 21 -6.54 -6.06 4.45
C CYS A 21 -5.50 -4.99 4.14
N VAL A 22 -5.22 -4.78 2.86
CA VAL A 22 -4.17 -3.85 2.41
C VAL A 22 -4.74 -2.83 1.43
N GLU A 23 -4.40 -1.56 1.68
CA GLU A 23 -4.58 -0.46 0.75
C GLU A 23 -3.24 0.12 0.33
N ILE A 24 -3.13 0.51 -0.94
CA ILE A 24 -1.95 1.18 -1.49
C ILE A 24 -2.30 2.54 -2.07
N ALA A 25 -1.39 3.51 -1.95
CA ALA A 25 -1.45 4.75 -2.72
C ALA A 25 -0.14 4.96 -3.45
N VAL A 26 -0.24 5.30 -4.73
CA VAL A 26 0.93 5.47 -5.61
C VAL A 26 1.17 6.96 -5.80
N THR A 27 2.36 7.42 -5.43
CA THR A 27 2.82 8.79 -5.69
C THR A 27 4.02 8.78 -6.64
N GLU A 28 4.50 9.98 -6.97
CA GLU A 28 5.72 10.14 -7.76
C GLU A 28 6.95 9.62 -6.99
N GLN A 29 6.98 9.79 -5.67
CA GLN A 29 8.15 9.47 -4.84
C GLN A 29 8.09 8.06 -4.25
N ALA A 30 6.89 7.58 -3.89
CA ALA A 30 6.75 6.37 -3.09
C ALA A 30 5.46 5.58 -3.37
N ILE A 31 5.49 4.33 -2.94
CA ILE A 31 4.30 3.50 -2.73
C ILE A 31 4.01 3.53 -1.24
N HIS A 32 2.83 4.01 -0.90
CA HIS A 32 2.32 4.01 0.47
C HIS A 32 1.47 2.76 0.67
N ILE A 33 1.64 2.07 1.80
CA ILE A 33 0.92 0.84 2.14
C ILE A 33 0.34 1.01 3.53
N ARG A 34 -0.94 0.71 3.70
CA ARG A 34 -1.61 0.74 5.01
C ARG A 34 -2.53 -0.45 5.21
N ASP A 35 -2.84 -0.71 6.47
CA ASP A 35 -3.89 -1.63 6.86
C ASP A 35 -5.25 -0.97 6.62
N SER A 36 -6.10 -1.61 5.82
CA SER A 36 -7.46 -1.12 5.57
C SER A 36 -8.36 -1.17 6.82
N LYS A 37 -8.03 -2.02 7.81
CA LYS A 37 -8.81 -2.20 9.03
C LYS A 37 -8.52 -1.12 10.08
N ASP A 38 -7.34 -0.50 10.03
CA ASP A 38 -6.93 0.52 11.00
C ASP A 38 -6.12 1.63 10.33
N VAL A 39 -6.85 2.55 9.69
CA VAL A 39 -6.27 3.72 8.99
C VAL A 39 -5.71 4.79 9.94
N THR A 40 -5.86 4.61 11.26
CA THR A 40 -5.30 5.53 12.26
C THR A 40 -3.82 5.26 12.50
N ARG A 41 -3.35 4.04 12.18
CA ARG A 41 -1.94 3.68 12.28
C ARG A 41 -1.13 4.37 11.17
N PRO A 42 0.14 4.73 11.44
CA PRO A 42 1.02 5.24 10.41
C PRO A 42 1.14 4.25 9.25
N HIS A 43 0.95 4.74 8.03
CA HIS A 43 1.17 3.95 6.84
C HIS A 43 2.67 3.83 6.54
N PHE A 44 3.07 2.72 5.95
CA PHE A 44 4.44 2.49 5.51
C PHE A 44 4.66 3.10 4.12
N ALA A 45 5.86 3.59 3.83
CA ALA A 45 6.20 4.18 2.54
C ALA A 45 7.52 3.57 1.99
N VAL A 46 7.49 3.14 0.73
CA VAL A 46 8.62 2.53 0.04
C VAL A 46 8.90 3.30 -1.24
N GLY A 47 10.17 3.65 -1.48
CA GLY A 47 10.57 4.28 -2.74
C GLY A 47 10.24 3.39 -3.96
N ARG A 48 9.89 4.02 -5.09
CA ARG A 48 9.43 3.28 -6.30
C ARG A 48 10.43 2.22 -6.78
N ALA A 49 11.72 2.52 -6.75
CA ALA A 49 12.76 1.59 -7.19
C ALA A 49 12.84 0.35 -6.27
N GLN A 50 12.74 0.55 -4.96
CA GLN A 50 12.71 -0.53 -3.98
C GLN A 50 11.44 -1.37 -4.13
N TRP A 51 10.29 -0.73 -4.35
CA TRP A 51 9.04 -1.43 -4.60
C TRP A 51 9.09 -2.32 -5.85
N SER A 52 9.62 -1.81 -6.97
CA SER A 52 9.78 -2.61 -8.19
C SER A 52 10.69 -3.83 -7.98
N ARG A 53 11.76 -3.69 -7.19
CA ARG A 53 12.63 -4.82 -6.83
C ARG A 53 11.89 -5.83 -5.95
N PHE A 54 11.14 -5.35 -4.96
CA PHE A 54 10.34 -6.20 -4.08
C PHE A 54 9.29 -7.00 -4.84
N VAL A 55 8.49 -6.36 -5.69
CA VAL A 55 7.47 -7.04 -6.51
C VAL A 55 8.11 -8.01 -7.49
N GLY A 56 9.24 -7.64 -8.11
CA GLY A 56 9.98 -8.52 -9.00
C GLY A 56 10.54 -9.77 -8.31
N PHE A 57 10.81 -9.70 -7.01
CA PHE A 57 11.15 -10.86 -6.17
C PHE A 57 9.89 -11.66 -5.81
N ALA A 58 8.85 -11.00 -5.31
CA ALA A 58 7.61 -11.64 -4.85
C ALA A 58 6.82 -12.35 -5.97
N ALA A 59 6.96 -11.91 -7.23
CA ALA A 59 6.30 -12.56 -8.37
C ALA A 59 6.96 -13.87 -8.83
N ARG A 60 8.10 -14.26 -8.24
CA ARG A 60 8.84 -15.48 -8.60
C ARG A 60 8.64 -16.64 -7.62
N VAL A 61 7.96 -16.38 -6.50
CA VAL A 61 7.69 -17.38 -5.45
C VAL A 61 6.31 -18.01 -5.62
#